data_AF-A0A9P8CIJ4-F1
#
_entry.id   AF-A0A9P8CIJ4-F1
#
_cell.length_a   1.000
_cell.length_b   1.000
_cell.length_c   1.000
_cell.angle_alpha   90.00
_cell.angle_beta   90.00
_cell.angle_gamma   90.00
#
_symmetry.space_group_name_H-M   'P 1'
#
loop_
_entity.id
_entity.type
_entity.pdbx_description
1 polymer ?
#
loop_
_entity_poly.entity_id
_entity_poly.type
_entity_poly.pdbx_seq_one_letter_code
_entity_poly.pdbx_strand_id
1 'polypeptide(L)'
;MPCGMSGKSPLHNFPHAPSNTTTRYTYDFQTASEATSNPDASKQDQFVFGAGRRVCQGMHITKRSLFLAISRLLWGFVFKKALNAEWKEITPDIEDLTKGLIVFPRLFRRGNWFYYKNTKVKD
;
A
#
# COMPACT_ATOMS: atom_id res chain seq x y z
N MET A 1 -12.77 13.25 -35.79
CA MET A 1 -12.45 13.15 -34.34
C MET A 1 -13.60 12.42 -33.66
N PRO A 2 -13.43 11.17 -33.18
CA PRO A 2 -14.44 10.58 -32.32
C PRO A 2 -14.14 10.94 -30.87
N CYS A 3 -15.04 11.74 -30.32
CA CYS A 3 -15.30 11.86 -28.89
C CYS A 3 -15.94 10.53 -28.44
N GLY A 4 -15.33 9.83 -27.48
CA GLY A 4 -15.91 8.61 -26.92
C GLY A 4 -15.01 7.37 -27.05
N MET A 5 -13.96 7.31 -26.24
CA MET A 5 -13.54 6.03 -25.69
C MET A 5 -13.62 6.15 -24.18
N SER A 6 -14.66 5.57 -23.59
CA SER A 6 -14.61 5.12 -22.20
C SER A 6 -13.55 4.03 -22.13
N GLY A 7 -12.28 4.44 -22.11
CA GLY A 7 -11.18 3.55 -21.78
C GLY A 7 -11.42 3.10 -20.36
N LYS A 8 -12.00 1.91 -20.20
CA LYS A 8 -11.79 1.15 -18.97
C LYS A 8 -10.28 1.13 -18.82
N SER A 9 -9.77 1.82 -17.81
CA SER A 9 -8.38 1.66 -17.40
C SER A 9 -8.10 0.15 -17.36
N PRO A 10 -6.94 -0.32 -17.83
CA PRO A 10 -6.56 -1.73 -17.76
C PRO A 10 -6.28 -2.09 -16.30
N LEU A 11 -7.30 -1.97 -15.47
CA LEU A 11 -7.41 -2.65 -14.22
C LEU A 11 -7.57 -4.11 -14.63
N HIS A 12 -6.64 -4.95 -14.18
CA HIS A 12 -6.77 -6.40 -14.20
C HIS A 12 -6.15 -7.17 -15.37
N ASN A 13 -4.84 -6.99 -15.62
CA ASN A 13 -4.01 -8.05 -16.21
C ASN A 13 -2.84 -8.38 -15.29
N PHE A 14 -3.15 -8.85 -14.07
CA PHE A 14 -2.19 -9.60 -13.27
C PHE A 14 -2.52 -11.09 -13.45
N PRO A 15 -1.62 -11.91 -14.01
CA PRO A 15 -1.89 -13.32 -14.28
C PRO A 15 -2.09 -14.17 -13.01
N HIS A 16 -1.93 -13.58 -11.82
CA HIS A 16 -2.16 -14.23 -10.54
C HIS A 16 -3.07 -13.38 -9.64
N ALA A 17 -3.95 -14.06 -8.90
CA ALA A 17 -4.83 -13.57 -7.84
C ALA A 17 -4.07 -12.66 -6.83
N PRO A 18 -4.75 -11.87 -5.96
CA PRO A 18 -4.08 -10.95 -5.03
C PRO A 18 -3.29 -11.72 -3.95
N SER A 19 -2.15 -12.27 -4.33
CA SER A 19 -1.12 -12.67 -3.40
C SER A 19 -0.48 -11.39 -2.89
N ASN A 20 -0.48 -11.20 -1.58
CA ASN A 20 0.13 -10.06 -0.88
C ASN A 20 1.67 -10.09 -0.94
N THR A 21 2.24 -10.67 -1.99
CA THR A 21 3.67 -10.92 -2.11
C THR A 21 4.36 -9.68 -2.66
N THR A 22 5.27 -9.10 -1.87
CA THR A 22 6.10 -7.95 -2.28
C THR A 22 7.00 -8.24 -3.50
N THR A 23 7.18 -9.52 -3.85
CA THR A 23 8.07 -9.96 -4.95
C THR A 23 7.69 -9.43 -6.33
N ARG A 24 6.49 -8.86 -6.51
CA ARG A 24 6.09 -8.18 -7.75
C ARG A 24 7.09 -7.09 -8.17
N TYR A 25 7.70 -6.39 -7.21
CA TYR A 25 8.52 -5.20 -7.48
C TYR A 25 10.03 -5.46 -7.44
N THR A 26 10.49 -6.71 -7.34
CA THR A 26 11.92 -7.01 -7.08
C THR A 26 12.86 -6.65 -8.23
N TYR A 27 12.35 -6.63 -9.47
CA TYR A 27 13.13 -6.33 -10.68
C TYR A 27 12.66 -5.06 -11.38
N ASP A 28 11.88 -4.24 -10.68
CA ASP A 28 11.45 -2.93 -11.15
C ASP A 28 12.35 -1.85 -10.55
N PHE A 29 13.13 -1.19 -11.40
CA PHE A 29 14.02 -0.09 -11.01
C PHE A 29 13.40 1.28 -11.33
N GLN A 30 12.19 1.31 -11.90
CA GLN A 30 11.53 2.56 -12.24
C GLN A 30 11.04 3.23 -10.95
N THR A 31 11.15 4.56 -10.92
CA THR A 31 10.39 5.30 -9.93
C THR A 31 8.90 5.21 -10.26
N ALA A 32 8.10 5.26 -9.21
CA ALA A 32 6.69 5.55 -9.24
C ALA A 32 6.16 6.41 -10.39
N SER A 33 6.82 7.54 -10.60
CA SER A 33 6.44 8.56 -11.55
C SER A 33 6.78 8.17 -12.96
N GLU A 34 7.91 7.51 -13.16
CA GLU A 34 8.31 6.97 -14.45
C GLU A 34 7.35 5.84 -14.86
N ALA A 35 7.04 4.93 -13.93
CA ALA A 35 6.08 3.85 -14.16
C ALA A 35 4.67 4.37 -14.50
N THR A 36 4.21 5.43 -13.84
CA THR A 36 2.91 6.05 -14.12
C THR A 36 2.89 6.84 -15.44
N SER A 37 4.03 7.36 -15.87
CA SER A 37 4.19 8.07 -17.15
C SER A 37 4.36 7.14 -18.35
N ASN A 38 4.48 5.84 -18.10
CA ASN A 38 4.72 4.86 -19.15
C ASN A 38 3.49 4.75 -20.07
N PRO A 39 3.65 4.89 -21.41
CA PRO A 39 2.54 4.68 -22.34
C PRO A 39 2.02 3.24 -22.31
N ASP A 40 2.84 2.28 -21.90
CA ASP A 40 2.46 0.88 -21.72
C ASP A 40 1.89 0.66 -20.31
N ALA A 41 0.59 0.42 -20.24
CA ALA A 41 -0.10 0.22 -18.97
C ALA A 41 0.31 -1.07 -18.24
N SER A 42 0.91 -2.04 -18.93
CA SER A 42 1.44 -3.25 -18.28
C SER A 42 2.67 -2.97 -17.41
N LYS A 43 3.37 -1.87 -17.71
CA LYS A 43 4.55 -1.39 -16.98
C LYS A 43 4.20 -0.35 -15.93
N GLN A 44 2.91 0.00 -15.79
CA GLN A 44 2.44 0.85 -14.70
C GLN A 44 2.34 0.01 -13.42
N ASP A 45 3.16 0.36 -12.43
CA ASP A 45 3.33 -0.35 -11.16
C ASP A 45 2.07 -0.29 -10.28
N GLN A 46 1.37 0.84 -10.29
CA GLN A 46 0.15 1.06 -9.50
C GLN A 46 -0.79 2.09 -10.10
N PHE A 47 -2.09 1.87 -9.88
CA PHE A 47 -3.17 2.76 -10.33
C PHE A 47 -3.82 3.57 -9.21
N VAL A 48 -3.27 3.51 -7.98
CA VAL A 48 -3.81 4.19 -6.79
C VAL A 48 -3.87 5.72 -6.96
N PHE A 49 -2.94 6.28 -7.73
CA PHE A 49 -2.86 7.72 -8.01
C PHE A 49 -3.55 8.12 -9.32
N GLY A 50 -4.26 7.20 -9.98
CA GLY A 50 -4.83 7.39 -11.32
C GLY A 50 -3.82 7.14 -12.44
N ALA A 51 -4.18 7.53 -13.66
CA ALA A 51 -3.37 7.36 -14.86
C ALA A 51 -3.60 8.49 -15.88
N GLY A 52 -2.63 8.68 -16.79
CA GLY A 52 -2.71 9.66 -17.86
C GLY A 52 -2.74 11.12 -17.38
N ARG A 53 -3.50 11.97 -18.06
CA ARG A 53 -3.55 13.43 -17.80
C ARG A 53 -4.16 13.83 -16.44
N ARG A 54 -4.82 12.90 -15.76
CA ARG A 54 -5.47 13.12 -14.45
C ARG A 54 -4.76 12.37 -13.31
N VAL A 55 -3.45 12.17 -13.43
CA VAL A 55 -2.64 11.62 -12.34
C VAL A 55 -2.63 12.57 -11.14
N CYS A 56 -2.65 12.02 -9.94
CA CYS A 56 -2.54 12.77 -8.69
C CYS A 56 -1.25 13.59 -8.67
N GLN A 57 -1.39 14.91 -8.66
CA GLN A 57 -0.26 15.86 -8.61
C GLN A 57 0.58 15.67 -7.33
N GLY A 58 -0.02 15.12 -6.27
CA GLY A 58 0.64 14.81 -4.99
C GLY A 58 1.38 13.47 -4.94
N MET A 59 1.50 12.72 -6.05
CA MET A 59 2.09 11.37 -6.05
C MET A 59 3.53 11.35 -5.50
N HIS A 60 4.38 12.27 -5.95
CA HIS A 60 5.78 12.33 -5.52
C HIS A 60 5.92 12.62 -4.02
N ILE A 61 5.08 13.53 -3.51
CA ILE A 61 5.06 13.91 -2.10
C ILE A 61 4.60 12.71 -1.26
N THR A 62 3.47 12.12 -1.64
CA THR A 62 2.84 11.02 -0.90
C THR A 62 3.76 9.81 -0.81
N LYS A 63 4.41 9.40 -1.90
CA LYS A 63 5.31 8.23 -1.87
C LYS A 63 6.54 8.46 -1.00
N ARG A 64 7.15 9.63 -1.06
CA ARG A 64 8.33 9.96 -0.24
C ARG A 64 7.97 10.06 1.25
N SER A 65 6.87 10.72 1.58
CA SER A 65 6.42 10.86 2.97
C SER A 65 5.96 9.54 3.57
N LEU A 66 5.21 8.73 2.81
CA LEU A 66 4.76 7.41 3.22
C LEU A 66 5.93 6.46 3.48
N PHE A 67 6.93 6.47 2.58
CA PHE A 67 8.15 5.68 2.77
C PHE A 67 8.84 6.03 4.09
N LEU A 68 9.09 7.32 4.34
CA LEU A 68 9.73 7.77 5.58
C LEU A 68 8.90 7.44 6.83
N ALA A 69 7.57 7.57 6.77
CA ALA A 69 6.69 7.23 7.86
C ALA A 69 6.79 5.73 8.20
N ILE A 70 6.70 4.86 7.21
CA ILE A 70 6.80 3.41 7.40
C ILE A 70 8.21 3.02 7.88
N SER A 71 9.27 3.58 7.30
CA SER A 71 10.64 3.30 7.75
C SER A 71 10.86 3.67 9.21
N ARG A 72 10.36 4.83 9.66
CA ARG A 72 10.44 5.25 11.07
C ARG A 72 9.67 4.32 11.99
N LEU A 73 8.48 3.90 11.56
CA LEU A 73 7.65 2.96 12.31
C LEU A 73 8.33 1.59 12.46
N LEU A 74 8.90 1.04 11.39
CA LEU A 74 9.61 -0.24 11.40
C LEU A 74 10.93 -0.17 12.19
N TRP A 75 11.60 0.98 12.15
CA TRP A 75 12.82 1.22 12.91
C TRP A 75 12.53 1.32 14.41
N GLY A 76 11.51 2.08 14.83
CA GLY A 76 11.22 2.34 16.23
C GLY A 76 10.39 1.27 16.95
N PHE A 77 9.57 0.50 16.23
CA PHE A 77 8.57 -0.38 16.86
C PHE A 77 8.66 -1.83 16.38
N VAL A 78 8.21 -2.74 17.25
CA VAL A 78 7.89 -4.13 16.88
C VAL A 78 6.38 -4.28 16.83
N PHE A 79 5.87 -4.71 15.67
CA PHE A 79 4.45 -4.97 15.46
C PHE A 79 4.11 -6.41 15.85
N LYS A 80 3.15 -6.60 16.75
CA LYS A 80 2.65 -7.93 17.16
C LYS A 80 1.12 -7.96 17.17
N LYS A 81 0.52 -9.11 16.83
CA LYS A 81 -0.94 -9.29 16.83
C LYS A 81 -1.56 -9.15 18.22
N ALA A 82 -2.81 -8.67 18.29
CA ALA A 82 -3.58 -8.69 19.52
C ALA A 82 -3.87 -10.14 19.95
N LEU A 83 -3.96 -10.35 21.25
CA LEU A 83 -4.31 -11.64 21.83
C LEU A 83 -5.77 -11.63 22.29
N ASN A 84 -6.47 -12.74 22.10
CA ASN A 84 -7.80 -12.96 22.68
C ASN A 84 -7.68 -13.33 24.18
N ALA A 85 -8.82 -13.60 24.83
CA ALA A 85 -8.84 -14.03 26.25
C ALA A 85 -8.11 -15.37 26.48
N GLU A 86 -7.86 -16.14 25.42
CA GLU A 86 -7.24 -17.47 25.41
C GLU A 86 -5.79 -17.40 24.91
N TRP A 87 -5.15 -16.22 24.91
CA TRP A 87 -3.77 -16.00 24.45
C TRP A 87 -3.49 -16.36 22.99
N LYS A 88 -4.52 -16.49 22.15
CA LYS A 88 -4.40 -16.74 20.71
C LYS A 88 -4.35 -15.43 19.92
N GLU A 89 -3.47 -15.38 18.93
CA GLU A 89 -3.34 -14.23 18.03
C GLU A 89 -4.61 -14.02 17.19
N ILE A 90 -5.12 -12.80 17.23
CA ILE A 90 -6.24 -12.34 16.43
C ILE A 90 -5.68 -11.75 15.14
N THR A 91 -5.99 -12.39 14.01
CA THR A 91 -5.70 -11.82 12.68
C THR A 91 -6.94 -11.05 12.25
N PRO A 92 -6.84 -9.71 12.02
CA PRO A 92 -7.97 -8.94 11.50
C PRO A 92 -8.31 -9.43 10.09
N ASP A 93 -9.61 -9.43 9.77
CA ASP A 93 -10.07 -9.75 8.43
C ASP A 93 -9.67 -8.62 7.46
N ILE A 94 -9.13 -9.00 6.30
CA ILE A 94 -8.64 -8.06 5.28
C ILE A 94 -9.82 -7.45 4.51
N GLU A 95 -10.91 -8.19 4.37
CA GLU A 95 -12.09 -7.76 3.62
C GLU A 95 -13.04 -6.90 4.47
N ASP A 96 -12.79 -6.76 5.78
CA ASP A 96 -13.63 -5.97 6.67
C ASP A 96 -13.36 -4.46 6.58
N LEU A 97 -13.78 -3.90 5.45
CA LEU A 97 -13.55 -2.51 5.07
C LEU A 97 -14.83 -1.68 5.13
N THR A 98 -14.67 -0.37 5.36
CA THR A 98 -15.74 0.61 5.23
C THR A 98 -16.09 0.81 3.76
N LYS A 99 -17.39 1.00 3.47
CA LYS A 99 -17.87 1.30 2.12
C LYS A 99 -17.93 2.83 1.96
N GLY A 100 -17.31 3.37 0.92
CA GLY A 100 -17.31 4.81 0.67
C GLY A 100 -16.33 5.23 -0.42
N LEU A 101 -16.23 6.55 -0.63
CA LEU A 101 -15.27 7.16 -1.57
C LEU A 101 -13.82 6.87 -1.17
N ILE A 102 -13.56 6.76 0.13
CA ILE A 102 -12.28 6.34 0.70
C ILE A 102 -12.56 5.10 1.56
N VAL A 103 -11.75 4.07 1.37
CA VAL A 103 -11.90 2.77 2.03
C VAL A 103 -10.93 2.71 3.21
N PHE A 104 -11.46 2.44 4.39
CA PHE A 104 -10.69 2.24 5.62
C PHE A 104 -10.99 0.87 6.21
N PRO A 105 -10.04 0.22 6.90
CA PRO A 105 -10.38 -0.94 7.71
C PRO A 105 -11.36 -0.55 8.81
N ARG A 106 -12.30 -1.44 9.14
CA ARG A 106 -13.10 -1.27 10.35
C ARG A 106 -12.22 -1.39 11.60
N LEU A 107 -12.73 -0.85 12.70
CA LEU A 107 -12.03 -0.87 13.98
C LEU A 107 -11.78 -2.32 14.41
N PHE A 108 -10.52 -2.72 14.45
CA PHE A 108 -10.09 -3.99 15.00
C PHE A 108 -9.52 -3.81 16.41
N ARG A 109 -9.54 -4.87 17.21
CA ARG A 109 -9.18 -4.81 18.63
C ARG A 109 -7.77 -4.27 18.83
N ARG A 110 -7.63 -3.26 19.70
CA ARG A 110 -6.34 -2.74 20.15
C ARG A 110 -5.71 -3.66 21.22
N GLY A 111 -4.83 -4.58 20.86
CA GLY A 111 -3.85 -5.22 21.75
C GLY A 111 -2.67 -4.30 22.10
N ASN A 112 -1.69 -4.87 22.80
CA ASN A 112 -0.42 -4.21 23.14
C ASN A 112 0.53 -4.24 21.94
N TRP A 113 0.10 -3.62 20.83
CA TRP A 113 0.68 -3.76 19.49
C TRP A 113 2.06 -3.12 19.30
N PHE A 114 2.46 -2.22 20.21
CA PHE A 114 3.65 -1.39 20.07
C PHE A 114 4.54 -1.55 21.29
N TYR A 115 5.66 -2.26 21.12
CA TYR A 115 6.79 -2.14 22.02
C TYR A 115 7.83 -1.27 21.34
N TYR A 116 8.27 -0.22 22.03
CA TYR A 116 9.42 0.56 21.59
C TYR A 116 10.65 -0.35 21.59
N LYS A 117 11.35 -0.42 20.45
CA LYS A 117 12.65 -1.07 20.41
C LYS A 117 13.59 -0.22 21.25
N ASN A 118 13.83 -0.62 22.50
CA ASN A 118 14.82 0.02 23.34
C ASN A 118 16.22 -0.38 22.83
N THR A 119 16.64 0.23 21.73
CA THR A 119 18.05 0.18 21.34
C THR A 119 18.77 1.08 22.32
N LYS A 120 19.40 0.51 23.36
CA LYS A 120 20.44 1.24 24.07
C LYS A 120 21.46 1.64 23.00
N VAL A 121 21.43 2.90 22.59
CA VAL A 121 22.52 3.52 21.85
C VAL A 121 23.69 3.44 22.83
N LYS A 122 24.57 2.46 22.63
CA LYS A 122 25.88 2.49 23.28
C LYS A 122 26.64 3.56 22.52
N ASP A 123 26.89 4.67 23.20
CA ASP A 123 27.77 5.75 22.75
C ASP A 123 29.13 5.22 22.29
#